data_AF-A0A510IVL9-F1
#
_entry.id   AF-A0A510IVL9-F1
#
_cell.length_a   1.000
_cell.length_b   1.000
_cell.length_c   1.000
_cell.angle_alpha   90.00
_cell.angle_beta   90.00
_cell.angle_gamma   90.00
#
_symmetry.space_group_name_H-M   'P 1'
#
loop_
_entity.id
_entity.type
_entity.pdbx_description
1 polymer ?
#
loop_
_entity_poly.entity_id
_entity_poly.type
_entity_poly.pdbx_seq_one_letter_code
_entity_poly.pdbx_strand_id
1 'polypeptide(L)' 'MKSGSKGSDKELEKFSSMSLPDINKEIERCMRGSKNGGTTAGRKSFFKRLLWLEEIREEKHGIEAPRRDFRKH' A
#
# COMPACT_ATOMS: atom_id res chain seq x y z
N MET A 1 -1.79 -18.84 -7.65
CA MET A 1 -2.09 -17.47 -7.17
C MET A 1 -0.76 -16.80 -6.84
N LYS A 2 -0.48 -15.62 -7.40
CA LYS A 2 0.87 -15.01 -7.39
C LYS A 2 1.24 -14.54 -5.98
N SER A 3 2.23 -15.20 -5.38
CA SER A 3 2.88 -14.83 -4.13
C SER A 3 3.75 -13.58 -4.33
N GLY A 4 3.11 -12.40 -4.36
CA GLY A 4 3.81 -11.14 -4.14
C GLY A 4 4.33 -11.14 -2.71
N SER A 5 5.63 -10.89 -2.50
CA SER A 5 6.28 -10.95 -1.20
C SER A 5 5.42 -10.28 -0.13
N LYS A 6 4.89 -11.06 0.82
CA LYS A 6 4.18 -10.54 2.00
C LYS A 6 5.05 -9.50 2.70
N GLY A 7 4.42 -8.53 3.36
CA GLY A 7 5.16 -7.69 4.31
C GLY A 7 5.78 -8.56 5.38
N SER A 8 6.62 -7.95 6.21
CA SER A 8 6.84 -8.62 7.50
C SER A 8 5.44 -8.83 8.11
N ASP A 9 5.12 -10.03 8.57
CA ASP A 9 3.74 -10.36 9.01
C ASP A 9 3.21 -9.33 10.03
N LYS A 10 4.11 -8.76 10.84
CA LYS A 10 3.86 -7.64 11.76
C LYS A 10 3.33 -6.36 11.10
N GLU A 11 3.80 -5.98 9.92
CA GLU A 11 3.30 -4.80 9.21
C GLU A 11 1.88 -5.04 8.68
N LEU A 12 1.59 -6.24 8.20
CA LEU A 12 0.25 -6.61 7.73
C LEU A 12 -0.75 -6.66 8.90
N GLU A 13 -0.37 -7.26 10.03
CA GLU A 13 -1.17 -7.24 11.26
C GLU A 13 -1.44 -5.82 11.74
N LYS A 14 -0.42 -4.95 11.71
CA LYS A 14 -0.57 -3.54 12.06
C LYS A 14 -1.57 -2.84 11.15
N PHE A 15 -1.41 -2.93 9.84
CA PHE A 15 -2.29 -2.28 8.87
C PHE A 15 -3.73 -2.82 8.96
N SER A 16 -3.87 -4.12 9.20
CA SER A 16 -5.17 -4.75 9.40
C SER A 16 -5.84 -4.24 10.68
N SER A 17 -5.09 -3.84 11.70
CA SER A 17 -5.66 -3.34 12.96
C SER A 17 -6.01 -1.84 12.94
N MET A 18 -5.74 -1.14 11.83
CA MET A 18 -5.99 0.31 11.71
C MET A 18 -7.45 0.63 11.38
N SER A 19 -7.91 1.79 11.82
CA SER A 19 -9.20 2.35 11.42
C SER A 19 -9.15 2.84 9.96
N LEU A 20 -10.30 2.98 9.30
CA LEU A 20 -10.38 3.51 7.94
C LEU A 20 -9.68 4.89 7.79
N PRO A 21 -9.87 5.87 8.69
CA PRO A 21 -9.13 7.14 8.65
C PRO A 21 -7.61 6.96 8.71
N ASP A 22 -7.13 6.05 9.55
CA ASP A 22 -5.70 5.78 9.71
C ASP A 22 -5.12 5.09 8.46
N ILE A 23 -5.85 4.15 7.87
CA ILE A 23 -5.48 3.50 6.61
C ILE A 23 -5.36 4.55 5.51
N ASN A 24 -6.34 5.45 5.37
CA ASN A 24 -6.31 6.51 4.38
C ASN A 24 -5.11 7.46 4.57
N LYS A 25 -4.80 7.83 5.81
CA LYS A 25 -3.63 8.64 6.14
C LYS A 25 -2.31 7.95 5.75
N GLU A 26 -2.20 6.64 5.99
CA GLU A 26 -0.98 5.90 5.62
C GLU A 26 -0.89 5.67 4.10
N ILE A 27 -2.03 5.52 3.40
CA ILE A 27 -2.10 5.50 1.93
C ILE A 27 -1.52 6.81 1.37
N GLU A 28 -1.95 7.96 1.87
CA GLU A 28 -1.44 9.27 1.44
C GLU A 28 0.07 9.39 1.66
N ARG A 29 0.55 8.95 2.83
CA ARG A 29 1.98 8.92 3.14
C ARG A 29 2.75 8.04 2.16
N CYS A 30 2.26 6.84 1.88
CA CYS A 30 2.92 5.90 0.96
C CYS A 30 2.85 6.39 -0.50
N MET A 31 1.75 7.04 -0.91
CA MET A 31 1.64 7.71 -2.20
C MET A 31 2.70 8.79 -2.36
N ARG A 32 2.87 9.67 -1.37
CA ARG A 32 3.91 10.71 -1.39
C ARG A 32 5.31 10.09 -1.40
N GLY A 33 5.55 9.08 -0.57
CA GLY A 33 6.85 8.40 -0.46
C GLY A 33 7.26 7.64 -1.72
N SER A 34 6.30 7.02 -2.42
CA SER A 34 6.57 6.32 -3.68
C SER A 34 6.95 7.27 -4.82
N LYS A 35 6.41 8.50 -4.82
CA LYS A 35 6.74 9.54 -5.82
C LYS A 35 8.03 10.29 -5.47
N ASN A 36 8.17 10.70 -4.20
CA ASN A 36 9.19 11.66 -3.77
C ASN A 36 10.31 11.05 -2.91
N GLY A 37 10.36 9.73 -2.75
CA GLY A 37 11.38 9.06 -1.94
C GLY A 37 12.79 9.26 -2.48
N GLY A 38 13.76 9.46 -1.58
CA GLY A 38 15.14 9.81 -1.96
C GLY A 38 15.86 8.76 -2.80
N THR A 39 15.60 7.47 -2.58
CA THR A 39 16.21 6.37 -3.35
C THR A 39 15.16 5.56 -4.10
N THR A 40 15.58 4.91 -5.20
CA THR A 40 14.72 3.99 -5.97
C THR A 40 14.21 2.84 -5.11
N ALA A 41 15.05 2.29 -4.23
CA ALA A 41 14.67 1.24 -3.29
C ALA A 41 13.62 1.75 -2.28
N GLY A 42 13.80 2.96 -1.75
CA GLY A 42 12.85 3.60 -0.86
C GLY A 42 11.48 3.82 -1.52
N ARG A 43 11.47 4.36 -2.75
CA ARG A 43 10.24 4.55 -3.53
C ARG A 43 9.47 3.24 -3.75
N LYS A 44 10.19 2.16 -4.11
CA LYS A 44 9.60 0.81 -4.25
C LYS A 44 9.03 0.28 -2.94
N SER A 45 9.70 0.50 -1.81
CA SER A 45 9.21 0.09 -0.49
C SER A 45 7.88 0.78 -0.13
N PHE A 46 7.80 2.11 -0.33
CA PHE A 46 6.54 2.83 -0.16
C PHE A 46 5.45 2.35 -1.12
N PHE A 47 5.81 2.07 -2.38
CA PHE A 47 4.86 1.55 -3.36
C PHE A 47 4.29 0.19 -2.94
N LYS A 48 5.12 -0.69 -2.39
CA LYS A 48 4.68 -2.00 -1.90
C LYS A 48 3.69 -1.88 -0.74
N ARG A 49 3.99 -1.00 0.23
CA ARG A 49 3.10 -0.73 1.38
C ARG A 49 1.77 -0.13 0.96
N LEU A 50 1.80 0.77 -0.02
CA LEU A 50 0.61 1.36 -0.61
C LEU A 50 -0.36 0.30 -1.13
N LEU A 51 0.15 -0.69 -1.88
CA LEU A 51 -0.70 -1.78 -2.41
C LEU A 51 -1.34 -2.60 -1.29
N TRP A 52 -0.61 -2.92 -0.22
CA TRP A 52 -1.19 -3.65 0.91
C TRP A 52 -2.27 -2.86 1.65
N LEU A 53 -2.05 -1.56 1.85
CA LEU A 53 -3.03 -0.72 2.53
C LEU A 53 -4.32 -0.60 1.71
N GLU A 54 -4.20 -0.53 0.38
CA GLU A 54 -5.36 -0.51 -0.50
C GLU A 54 -6.10 -1.84 -0.53
N GLU A 55 -5.38 -2.97 -0.57
CA GLU A 55 -5.95 -4.32 -0.47
C GLU A 55 -6.70 -4.49 0.86
N ILE A 56 -6.08 -4.14 1.99
CA ILE A 56 -6.73 -4.18 3.31
C ILE A 56 -7.94 -3.24 3.37
N ARG A 57 -7.87 -2.05 2.76
CA ARG A 57 -8.99 -1.11 2.71
C ARG A 57 -10.16 -1.69 1.92
N GLU A 58 -9.86 -2.33 0.79
CA GLU A 58 -10.86 -2.97 -0.06
C GLU A 58 -11.51 -4.14 0.68
N GLU A 59 -10.72 -5.02 1.30
CA GLU A 59 -11.21 -6.17 2.06
C GLU A 59 -12.06 -5.78 3.27
N LYS A 60 -11.65 -4.76 4.03
CA LYS A 60 -12.32 -4.38 5.29
C LYS A 60 -13.46 -3.39 5.13
N HIS A 61 -13.35 -2.51 4.13
CA HIS A 61 -14.26 -1.37 3.99
C HIS A 61 -14.97 -1.34 2.64
N GLY A 62 -14.67 -2.26 1.72
CA GLY A 62 -15.32 -2.33 0.40
C GLY A 62 -14.96 -1.17 -0.53
N ILE A 63 -13.88 -0.44 -0.24
CA ILE A 63 -13.46 0.72 -1.05
C ILE A 63 -12.39 0.29 -2.04
N GLU A 64 -12.79 0.10 -3.30
CA GLU A 64 -11.94 -0.39 -4.39
C GLU A 64 -10.62 0.39 -4.51
N ALA A 65 -9.52 -0.34 -4.68
CA ALA A 65 -8.21 0.24 -4.94
C ALA A 65 -8.14 0.84 -6.37
N PRO A 66 -7.48 2.00 -6.56
CA PRO A 66 -7.25 2.52 -7.90
C PRO A 66 -6.46 1.54 -8.77
N ARG A 67 -6.99 1.18 -9.94
CA ARG A 67 -6.24 0.38 -10.93
C ARG A 67 -5.02 1.15 -11.43
N ARG A 68 -3.84 0.58 -11.23
CA ARG A 68 -2.58 1.09 -11.79
C ARG A 68 -2.17 0.23 -12.98
N ASP A 69 -2.27 0.78 -14.19
CA ASP A 69 -1.79 0.12 -15.40
C ASP A 69 -0.32 0.48 -15.63
N PHE A 70 0.58 -0.49 -15.39
CA PHE A 70 2.02 -0.31 -15.57
C PHE A 70 2.49 -0.45 -17.02
N ARG A 71 1.58 -0.74 -17.96
CA ARG A 71 1.91 -0.95 -19.38
C ARG A 71 1.83 0.32 -20.22
N LYS A 72 1.27 1.41 -19.68
CA LYS A 72 1.21 2.72 -20.32
C LYS A 72 2.38 3.58 -19.84
N HIS A 73 3.58 3.24 -20.32
CA HIS A 73 4.77 4.08 -20.19
C HIS A 73 5.47 4.20 -21.53
#